data_AF-A0A2H5XTM1-F1
#
_entry.id   AF-A0A2H5XTM1-F1
#
_cell.length_a   1.000
_cell.length_b   1.000
_cell.length_c   1.000
_cell.angle_alpha   90.00
_cell.angle_beta   90.00
_cell.angle_gamma   90.00
#
_symmetry.space_group_name_H-M   'P 1'
#
loop_
_entity.id
_entity.type
_entity.pdbx_description
1 polymer ?
#
loop_
_entity_poly.entity_id
_entity_poly.type
_entity_poly.pdbx_seq_one_letter_code
_entity_poly.pdbx_strand_id
1 'polypeptide(L)'
;MQRCLFQRSVLLTAITLSLALSANGQPNVLADRLRQHVQVLASPKLEGREPATAGNEQAARYIAEQFQAIGVTPLGSDYFQRFSIASRIELEGTNSVRIRMLLERPGIPRSALKPVQIAWKPLQDYVPLGISDTGTITAPVVFCGFGRQQTNGPNDFAGLDLQGKIAIVLTGDPDHYNPHEPFRVNYSELRRKVLRARRAGARAVVFVHPQGDSSEVLMPLRYDGRSPIGGMLALHAKRSIAARLFPREQSLFTREQEIVKTKAPQSFQLPDVEMTIEIRHQIDSSTIANVVGIVRGTDPTLRDEYIVIGAHFDHLGWGDDNSLYTGAERKIHPGADDNASGTAGLLELARSIAAQPLARSVVFCAFNAEERGLLGSAYYVRSPLVPLDKTIAMLNLDMIGRLQGKRLNIQGVGSSPLWKPLIDSLAAAADFEPSYTDDGIGPSDHTSFYLRGIPVLFFFTGLHSDYHRPTDTWDKLNYAGEARVLELVQHVIESIAALPVRPAFTKVATAQQHTTTGSVKVRLGVIPDYADHPKGFRISGVIEGSPAQRAGLREGDIIVQIGTTAIRSIYDLMDVLSRAEPGEEAEIIVLRGPNEDQRVVLHAIFEAPR
;
A
#
# COMPACT_ATOMS: atom_id res chain seq x y z
N MET A 1 -19.89 -8.60 68.77
CA MET A 1 -18.73 -7.72 69.06
C MET A 1 -17.50 -8.60 68.88
N GLN A 2 -16.49 -8.36 68.04
CA GLN A 2 -15.99 -7.20 67.32
C GLN A 2 -15.40 -7.69 65.98
N ARG A 3 -15.56 -6.86 64.94
CA ARG A 3 -14.84 -6.97 63.66
C ARG A 3 -13.36 -6.60 63.89
N CYS A 4 -12.42 -7.32 63.28
CA CYS A 4 -11.06 -6.83 63.11
C CYS A 4 -10.63 -7.02 61.65
N LEU A 5 -10.32 -5.90 61.01
CA LEU A 5 -9.93 -5.74 59.62
C LEU A 5 -8.51 -6.29 59.39
N PHE A 6 -8.32 -7.06 58.32
CA PHE A 6 -7.01 -7.33 57.75
C PHE A 6 -6.71 -6.25 56.70
N GLN A 7 -5.84 -5.30 57.07
CA GLN A 7 -5.31 -4.28 56.18
C GLN A 7 -4.14 -4.86 55.38
N ARG A 8 -4.22 -4.71 54.05
CA ARG A 8 -3.16 -5.00 53.09
C ARG A 8 -2.04 -3.97 53.23
N SER A 9 -0.81 -4.43 53.37
CA SER A 9 0.39 -3.60 53.21
C SER A 9 1.15 -4.08 51.98
N VAL A 10 0.92 -3.42 50.84
CA VAL A 10 1.76 -3.54 49.64
C VAL A 10 2.86 -2.49 49.80
N LEU A 11 4.11 -2.95 49.90
CA LEU A 11 5.29 -2.12 50.04
C LEU A 11 5.64 -1.54 48.65
N LEU A 12 5.24 -0.30 48.37
CA LEU A 12 5.74 0.46 47.21
C LEU A 12 7.19 0.85 47.50
N THR A 13 8.13 0.24 46.78
CA THR A 13 9.53 0.66 46.81
C THR A 13 9.67 1.76 45.76
N ALA A 14 9.86 3.01 46.20
CA ALA A 14 10.08 4.14 45.32
C ALA A 14 11.48 4.04 44.71
N ILE A 15 11.55 3.74 43.41
CA ILE A 15 12.78 3.88 42.62
C ILE A 15 12.90 5.36 42.26
N THR A 16 13.77 6.09 42.96
CA THR A 16 14.17 7.44 42.57
C THR A 16 15.15 7.35 41.41
N LEU A 17 14.67 7.52 40.18
CA LEU A 17 15.50 7.68 39.00
C LEU A 17 16.03 9.12 38.96
N SER A 18 17.33 9.30 39.10
CA SER A 18 17.99 10.60 39.00
C SER A 18 18.06 11.03 37.53
N LEU A 19 17.04 11.76 37.05
CA LEU A 19 17.16 12.50 35.79
C LEU A 19 18.11 13.67 36.00
N ALA A 20 19.34 13.52 35.51
CA ALA A 20 20.27 14.64 35.40
C ALA A 20 19.79 15.56 34.26
N LEU A 21 19.12 16.66 34.61
CA LEU A 21 18.92 17.77 33.69
C LEU A 21 20.29 18.35 33.33
N SER A 22 20.76 18.10 32.12
CA SER A 22 21.86 18.87 31.53
C SER A 22 21.29 20.00 30.68
N ALA A 23 21.58 21.22 31.12
CA ALA A 23 21.28 22.46 30.43
C ALA A 23 22.11 22.65 29.15
N ASN A 24 21.54 23.44 28.23
CA ASN A 24 22.08 23.99 26.98
C ASN A 24 23.62 24.00 26.86
N GLY A 25 24.13 23.35 25.80
CA GLY A 25 25.49 23.54 25.29
C GLY A 25 26.29 22.26 24.98
N GLN A 26 25.78 21.07 25.32
CA GLN A 26 26.41 19.81 24.92
C GLN A 26 25.90 19.38 23.53
N PRO A 27 26.77 18.91 22.60
CA PRO A 27 26.31 18.31 21.36
C PRO A 27 25.42 17.10 21.68
N ASN A 28 24.21 17.08 21.11
CA ASN A 28 23.35 15.92 21.23
C ASN A 28 23.88 14.83 20.29
N VAL A 29 24.80 14.01 20.80
CA VAL A 29 25.48 12.94 20.06
C VAL A 29 24.48 11.98 19.41
N LEU A 30 23.33 11.71 20.04
CA LEU A 30 22.27 10.89 19.45
C LEU A 30 21.67 11.58 18.22
N ALA A 31 21.30 12.86 18.33
CA ALA A 31 20.79 13.64 17.20
C ALA A 31 21.80 13.69 16.03
N ASP A 32 23.09 13.81 16.33
CA ASP A 32 24.15 13.80 15.31
C ASP A 32 24.26 12.43 14.61
N ARG A 33 24.17 11.32 15.35
CA ARG A 33 24.19 9.96 14.75
C ARG A 33 22.92 9.68 13.94
N LEU A 34 21.75 10.07 14.42
CA LEU A 34 20.50 9.99 13.67
C LEU A 34 20.62 10.72 12.35
N ARG A 35 21.13 11.96 12.37
CA ARG A 35 21.41 12.74 11.16
C ARG A 35 22.35 12.03 10.19
N GLN A 36 23.42 11.41 10.67
CA GLN A 36 24.36 10.69 9.82
C GLN A 36 23.68 9.51 9.11
N HIS A 37 22.86 8.74 9.83
CA HIS A 37 22.09 7.63 9.23
C HIS A 37 21.09 8.12 8.18
N VAL A 38 20.31 9.15 8.50
CA VAL A 38 19.33 9.73 7.55
C VAL A 38 20.03 10.29 6.32
N GLN A 39 21.17 10.96 6.47
CA GLN A 39 21.92 11.50 5.33
C GLN A 39 22.38 10.42 4.34
N VAL A 40 22.75 9.24 4.83
CA VAL A 40 23.13 8.11 3.98
C VAL A 40 21.88 7.51 3.31
N LEU A 41 20.88 7.18 4.11
CA LEU A 41 19.67 6.51 3.65
C LEU A 41 18.91 7.38 2.65
N ALA A 42 18.70 8.67 2.93
CA ALA A 42 18.06 9.63 2.05
C ALA A 42 19.01 10.29 1.04
N SER A 43 20.19 9.70 0.79
CA SER A 43 21.11 10.23 -0.21
C SER A 43 20.59 9.96 -1.63
N PRO A 44 20.86 10.86 -2.60
CA PRO A 44 20.55 10.61 -4.01
C PRO A 44 21.19 9.32 -4.56
N LYS A 45 22.30 8.84 -3.95
CA LYS A 45 22.98 7.59 -4.36
C LYS A 45 22.12 6.35 -4.18
N LEU A 46 21.17 6.38 -3.24
CA LEU A 46 20.23 5.28 -3.02
C LEU A 46 18.94 5.41 -3.83
N GLU A 47 18.85 6.43 -4.70
CA GLU A 47 17.79 6.60 -5.71
C GLU A 47 16.36 6.49 -5.15
N GLY A 48 16.14 6.84 -3.89
CA GLY A 48 14.84 6.76 -3.22
C GLY A 48 14.41 5.36 -2.78
N ARG A 49 15.32 4.38 -2.78
CA ARG A 49 15.18 3.06 -2.13
C ARG A 49 13.95 2.24 -2.53
N GLU A 50 13.46 2.42 -3.76
CA GLU A 50 12.33 1.64 -4.29
C GLU A 50 12.62 0.13 -4.27
N PRO A 51 11.69 -0.73 -3.81
CA PRO A 51 11.93 -2.17 -3.76
C PRO A 51 12.38 -2.76 -5.09
N ALA A 52 13.32 -3.71 -5.05
CA ALA A 52 13.94 -4.35 -6.21
C ALA A 52 14.76 -3.41 -7.13
N THR A 53 15.28 -2.31 -6.57
CA THR A 53 16.28 -1.43 -7.22
C THR A 53 17.66 -1.57 -6.57
N ALA A 54 18.70 -1.12 -7.28
CA ALA A 54 20.07 -1.11 -6.75
C ALA A 54 20.23 -0.24 -5.50
N GLY A 55 19.45 0.86 -5.41
CA GLY A 55 19.45 1.74 -4.24
C GLY A 55 18.85 1.08 -2.99
N ASN A 56 17.78 0.29 -3.16
CA ASN A 56 17.19 -0.51 -2.09
C ASN A 56 18.14 -1.62 -1.59
N GLU A 57 18.80 -2.33 -2.51
CA GLU A 57 19.81 -3.33 -2.15
C GLU A 57 20.98 -2.72 -1.36
N GLN A 58 21.44 -1.52 -1.75
CA GLN A 58 22.48 -0.79 -1.04
C GLN A 58 22.01 -0.33 0.36
N ALA A 59 20.77 0.13 0.50
CA ALA A 59 20.19 0.46 1.80
C ALA A 59 20.15 -0.76 2.73
N ALA A 60 19.70 -1.91 2.22
CA ALA A 60 19.69 -3.16 2.97
C ALA A 60 21.10 -3.58 3.45
N ARG A 61 22.12 -3.47 2.58
CA ARG A 61 23.52 -3.75 2.95
C ARG A 61 24.03 -2.79 4.01
N TYR A 62 23.76 -1.49 3.86
CA TYR A 62 24.13 -0.49 4.84
C TYR A 62 23.57 -0.81 6.23
N ILE A 63 22.28 -1.15 6.33
CA ILE A 63 21.63 -1.51 7.60
C ILE A 63 22.31 -2.76 8.21
N ALA A 64 22.57 -3.79 7.41
CA ALA A 64 23.25 -5.00 7.88
C ALA A 64 24.68 -4.71 8.39
N GLU A 65 25.43 -3.86 7.68
CA GLU A 65 26.76 -3.39 8.10
C GLU A 65 26.70 -2.59 9.41
N GLN A 66 25.69 -1.74 9.59
CA GLN A 66 25.48 -1.03 10.85
C GLN A 66 25.14 -1.98 11.99
N PHE A 67 24.24 -2.94 11.79
CA PHE A 67 23.95 -3.98 12.78
C PHE A 67 25.20 -4.75 13.19
N GLN A 68 26.02 -5.17 12.22
CA GLN A 68 27.27 -5.87 12.48
C GLN A 68 28.26 -4.98 13.27
N ALA A 69 28.43 -3.72 12.88
CA ALA A 69 29.33 -2.78 13.55
C ALA A 69 28.88 -2.47 14.99
N ILE A 70 27.58 -2.52 15.25
CA ILE A 70 26.98 -2.33 16.58
C ILE A 70 27.16 -3.56 17.48
N GLY A 71 27.33 -4.75 16.91
CA GLY A 71 27.37 -6.03 17.63
C GLY A 71 26.00 -6.71 17.75
N VAL A 72 25.01 -6.27 16.97
CA VAL A 72 23.78 -7.05 16.74
C VAL A 72 24.14 -8.28 15.94
N THR A 73 23.58 -9.44 16.28
CA THR A 73 23.85 -10.70 15.57
C THR A 73 22.77 -11.01 14.55
N PRO A 74 23.08 -11.67 13.41
CA PRO A 74 22.05 -12.11 12.48
C PRO A 74 21.17 -13.18 13.13
N LEU A 75 19.86 -13.10 12.89
CA LEU A 75 18.90 -14.07 13.43
C LEU A 75 18.77 -15.33 12.54
N GLY A 76 19.02 -15.18 11.23
CA GLY A 76 19.06 -16.27 10.25
C GLY A 76 20.50 -16.72 9.93
N SER A 77 20.69 -17.34 8.75
CA SER A 77 22.03 -17.65 8.23
C SER A 77 22.87 -16.40 7.96
N ASP A 78 22.20 -15.29 7.65
CA ASP A 78 22.73 -13.94 7.53
C ASP A 78 21.66 -12.95 8.03
N TYR A 79 21.88 -11.64 7.86
CA TYR A 79 20.90 -10.62 8.23
C TYR A 79 19.68 -10.58 7.30
N PHE A 80 19.65 -11.31 6.18
CA PHE A 80 18.68 -11.09 5.11
C PHE A 80 17.59 -12.16 5.09
N GLN A 81 16.41 -11.79 5.60
CA GLN A 81 15.20 -12.61 5.42
C GLN A 81 14.65 -12.38 4.01
N ARG A 82 15.07 -13.23 3.07
CA ARG A 82 14.73 -13.10 1.64
C ARG A 82 13.30 -13.53 1.34
N PHE A 83 12.65 -12.79 0.45
CA PHE A 83 11.33 -13.10 -0.08
C PHE A 83 11.14 -12.54 -1.49
N SER A 84 10.18 -13.10 -2.23
CA SER A 84 9.90 -12.71 -3.61
C SER A 84 8.75 -11.72 -3.67
N ILE A 85 8.93 -10.66 -4.45
CA ILE A 85 7.88 -9.72 -4.82
C ILE A 85 7.73 -9.68 -6.33
N ALA A 86 6.50 -9.58 -6.82
CA ALA A 86 6.28 -9.21 -8.21
C ALA A 86 6.91 -7.84 -8.47
N SER A 87 7.74 -7.73 -9.50
CA SER A 87 8.56 -6.52 -9.71
C SER A 87 8.62 -6.08 -11.16
N ARG A 88 8.52 -7.03 -12.09
CA ARG A 88 8.67 -6.79 -13.52
C ARG A 88 7.55 -7.45 -14.29
N ILE A 89 7.21 -6.84 -15.42
CA ILE A 89 6.30 -7.40 -16.40
C ILE A 89 7.08 -7.56 -17.69
N GLU A 90 7.09 -8.78 -18.23
CA GLU A 90 7.74 -9.09 -19.49
C GLU A 90 6.68 -9.56 -20.48
N LEU A 91 6.72 -9.01 -21.71
CA LEU A 91 5.84 -9.49 -22.77
C LEU A 91 6.34 -10.83 -23.25
N GLU A 92 5.42 -11.79 -23.35
CA GLU A 92 5.71 -13.14 -23.84
C GLU A 92 4.89 -13.47 -25.08
N GLY A 93 5.31 -14.49 -25.82
CA GLY A 93 4.54 -15.01 -26.95
C GLY A 93 4.14 -13.94 -27.96
N THR A 94 2.89 -14.01 -28.42
CA THR A 94 2.34 -13.04 -29.39
C THR A 94 1.57 -11.95 -28.67
N ASN A 95 2.01 -10.70 -28.81
CA ASN A 95 1.25 -9.52 -28.44
C ASN A 95 0.85 -8.77 -29.71
N SER A 96 -0.45 -8.62 -29.96
CA SER A 96 -0.92 -7.98 -31.19
C SER A 96 -2.20 -7.17 -30.98
N VAL A 97 -2.31 -6.05 -31.69
CA VAL A 97 -3.57 -5.35 -31.90
C VAL A 97 -3.83 -5.29 -33.40
N ARG A 98 -4.95 -5.88 -33.82
CA ARG A 98 -5.41 -5.90 -35.21
C ARG A 98 -6.78 -5.24 -35.29
N ILE A 99 -6.94 -4.30 -36.20
CA ILE A 99 -8.22 -3.62 -36.43
C ILE A 99 -8.72 -3.96 -37.82
N ARG A 100 -10.00 -4.30 -37.91
CA ARG A 100 -10.76 -4.38 -39.14
C ARG A 100 -11.76 -3.24 -39.16
N MET A 101 -11.69 -2.38 -40.17
CA MET A 101 -12.65 -1.28 -40.31
C MET A 101 -13.09 -1.01 -41.74
N LEU A 102 -14.32 -0.52 -41.92
CA LEU A 102 -14.79 0.02 -43.20
C LEU A 102 -14.55 1.53 -43.22
N LEU A 103 -13.86 2.00 -44.26
CA LEU A 103 -13.64 3.43 -44.48
C LEU A 103 -14.60 3.93 -45.55
N GLU A 104 -15.39 4.93 -45.23
CA GLU A 104 -16.22 5.61 -46.23
C GLU A 104 -15.33 6.30 -47.27
N ARG A 105 -15.73 6.17 -48.53
CA ARG A 105 -15.04 6.79 -49.67
C ARG A 105 -16.07 7.55 -50.50
N PRO A 106 -15.85 8.86 -50.76
CA PRO A 106 -16.76 9.65 -51.58
C PRO A 106 -17.03 8.97 -52.92
N GLY A 107 -18.31 8.82 -53.29
CA GLY A 107 -18.73 8.23 -54.55
C GLY A 107 -18.71 6.69 -54.61
N ILE A 108 -18.36 5.99 -53.53
CA ILE A 108 -18.36 4.52 -53.48
C ILE A 108 -19.51 4.02 -52.60
N PRO A 109 -20.45 3.21 -53.15
CA PRO A 109 -21.52 2.62 -52.35
C PRO A 109 -20.98 1.72 -51.24
N ARG A 110 -21.65 1.69 -50.08
CA ARG A 110 -21.25 0.89 -48.91
C ARG A 110 -21.07 -0.60 -49.25
N SER A 111 -21.89 -1.14 -50.16
CA SER A 111 -21.79 -2.54 -50.64
C SER A 111 -20.50 -2.86 -51.40
N ALA A 112 -19.83 -1.84 -51.96
CA ALA A 112 -18.58 -1.99 -52.70
C ALA A 112 -17.33 -1.72 -51.84
N LEU A 113 -17.49 -1.27 -50.60
CA LEU A 113 -16.38 -1.00 -49.69
C LEU A 113 -15.76 -2.31 -49.18
N LYS A 114 -14.43 -2.40 -49.23
CA LYS A 114 -13.68 -3.51 -48.63
C LYS A 114 -13.10 -3.08 -47.28
N PRO A 115 -13.17 -3.93 -46.24
CA PRO A 115 -12.56 -3.64 -44.96
C PRO A 115 -11.05 -3.47 -45.09
N VAL A 116 -10.52 -2.44 -44.43
CA VAL A 116 -9.09 -2.24 -44.25
C VAL A 116 -8.66 -2.98 -42.99
N GLN A 117 -7.48 -3.61 -43.06
CA GLN A 117 -6.83 -4.21 -41.90
C GLN A 117 -5.67 -3.32 -41.47
N ILE A 118 -5.62 -3.00 -40.18
CA ILE A 118 -4.56 -2.23 -39.54
C ILE A 118 -3.95 -3.11 -38.46
N ALA A 119 -2.63 -3.09 -38.32
CA ALA A 119 -1.92 -3.76 -37.24
C ALA A 119 -1.08 -2.72 -36.48
N TRP A 120 -1.14 -2.76 -35.15
CA TRP A 120 -0.26 -1.95 -34.30
C TRP A 120 0.87 -2.83 -33.77
N LYS A 121 2.06 -2.24 -33.66
CA LYS A 121 3.27 -2.90 -33.16
C LYS A 121 3.42 -2.67 -31.65
N PRO A 122 3.61 -3.72 -30.84
CA PRO A 122 3.88 -3.57 -29.42
C PRO A 122 5.17 -2.77 -29.19
N LEU A 123 5.19 -1.97 -28.13
CA LEU A 123 6.28 -1.09 -27.70
C LEU A 123 6.66 0.01 -28.72
N GLN A 124 5.92 0.16 -29.81
CA GLN A 124 6.12 1.22 -30.80
C GLN A 124 4.86 2.06 -30.99
N ASP A 125 3.73 1.37 -31.17
CA ASP A 125 2.41 1.95 -31.40
C ASP A 125 1.57 1.89 -30.12
N TYR A 126 1.70 0.81 -29.36
CA TYR A 126 1.00 0.61 -28.09
C TYR A 126 1.87 -0.15 -27.09
N VAL A 127 1.47 -0.11 -25.82
CA VAL A 127 2.09 -0.83 -24.71
C VAL A 127 1.02 -1.49 -23.85
N PRO A 128 1.08 -2.80 -23.57
CA PRO A 128 0.26 -3.41 -22.54
C PRO A 128 0.55 -2.79 -21.17
N LEU A 129 -0.47 -2.63 -20.33
CA LEU A 129 -0.31 -2.10 -18.98
C LEU A 129 -0.23 -3.25 -17.96
N GLY A 130 0.51 -3.09 -16.86
CA GLY A 130 0.57 -4.07 -15.76
C GLY A 130 -0.77 -4.40 -15.11
N ILE A 131 -1.77 -3.54 -15.32
CA ILE A 131 -3.16 -3.72 -14.89
C ILE A 131 -3.89 -4.79 -15.72
N SER A 132 -3.42 -5.05 -16.96
CA SER A 132 -4.04 -5.97 -17.90
C SER A 132 -3.94 -7.40 -17.43
N ASP A 133 -5.01 -8.18 -17.59
CA ASP A 133 -4.93 -9.64 -17.62
C ASP A 133 -4.26 -10.12 -18.92
N THR A 134 -3.98 -11.41 -19.01
CA THR A 134 -3.54 -12.07 -20.24
C THR A 134 -4.75 -12.68 -20.96
N GLY A 135 -4.84 -12.50 -22.28
CA GLY A 135 -5.95 -13.05 -23.05
C GLY A 135 -6.09 -12.48 -24.44
N THR A 136 -7.16 -12.89 -25.13
CA THR A 136 -7.51 -12.39 -26.46
C THR A 136 -8.97 -12.00 -26.48
N ILE A 137 -9.27 -10.88 -27.15
CA ILE A 137 -10.63 -10.45 -27.42
C ILE A 137 -10.74 -9.89 -28.83
N THR A 138 -11.85 -10.16 -29.50
CA THR A 138 -12.27 -9.50 -30.73
C THR A 138 -13.65 -8.90 -30.50
N ALA A 139 -13.79 -7.59 -30.59
CA ALA A 139 -15.07 -6.94 -30.35
C ALA A 139 -15.17 -5.55 -31.00
N PRO A 140 -16.40 -5.00 -31.12
CA PRO A 140 -16.61 -3.60 -31.47
C PRO A 140 -15.98 -2.63 -30.48
N VAL A 141 -15.68 -1.42 -30.96
CA VAL A 141 -14.99 -0.39 -30.18
C VAL A 141 -15.91 0.78 -29.83
N VAL A 142 -15.84 1.25 -28.58
CA VAL A 142 -16.65 2.37 -28.06
C VAL A 142 -15.73 3.43 -27.45
N PHE A 143 -15.86 4.68 -27.88
CA PHE A 143 -15.19 5.79 -27.24
C PHE A 143 -15.97 6.24 -25.99
N CYS A 144 -15.30 6.28 -24.84
CA CYS A 144 -15.91 6.52 -23.53
C CYS A 144 -15.32 7.77 -22.83
N GLY A 145 -15.00 8.82 -23.59
CA GLY A 145 -14.51 10.09 -23.04
C GLY A 145 -13.30 9.90 -22.12
N PHE A 146 -13.36 10.48 -20.91
CA PHE A 146 -12.34 10.30 -19.87
C PHE A 146 -12.67 9.15 -18.90
N GLY A 147 -13.69 8.34 -19.16
CA GLY A 147 -14.08 7.22 -18.29
C GLY A 147 -14.58 7.68 -16.91
N ARG A 148 -15.23 8.85 -16.84
CA ARG A 148 -15.83 9.38 -15.62
C ARG A 148 -17.14 8.65 -15.30
N GLN A 149 -17.38 8.43 -14.02
CA GLN A 149 -18.63 7.87 -13.50
C GLN A 149 -18.89 8.47 -12.11
N GLN A 150 -19.38 9.71 -12.07
CA GLN A 150 -19.64 10.43 -10.82
C GLN A 150 -21.10 10.25 -10.39
N THR A 151 -21.35 10.13 -9.08
CA THR A 151 -22.71 9.92 -8.53
C THR A 151 -23.67 11.07 -8.88
N ASN A 152 -23.20 12.31 -8.81
CA ASN A 152 -23.97 13.53 -9.09
C ASN A 152 -23.33 14.38 -10.19
N GLY A 153 -22.74 13.73 -11.20
CA GLY A 153 -21.97 14.41 -12.24
C GLY A 153 -21.90 13.63 -13.55
N PRO A 154 -20.97 14.01 -14.45
CA PRO A 154 -20.82 13.35 -15.74
C PRO A 154 -20.56 11.85 -15.62
N ASN A 155 -21.26 11.09 -16.44
CA ASN A 155 -21.04 9.65 -16.62
C ASN A 155 -20.74 9.40 -18.10
N ASP A 156 -19.46 9.16 -18.42
CA ASP A 156 -19.01 8.93 -19.79
C ASP A 156 -19.44 7.56 -20.34
N PHE A 157 -20.03 6.69 -19.52
CA PHE A 157 -20.58 5.40 -19.91
C PHE A 157 -22.11 5.40 -20.09
N ALA A 158 -22.78 6.50 -19.75
CA ALA A 158 -24.25 6.57 -19.77
C ALA A 158 -24.80 6.40 -21.18
N GLY A 159 -25.80 5.52 -21.33
CA GLY A 159 -26.48 5.27 -22.60
C GLY A 159 -25.69 4.45 -23.62
N LEU A 160 -24.51 3.93 -23.26
CA LEU A 160 -23.69 3.07 -24.12
C LEU A 160 -23.96 1.59 -23.80
N ASP A 161 -24.08 0.78 -24.84
CA ASP A 161 -23.92 -0.66 -24.71
C ASP A 161 -22.43 -1.00 -24.78
N LEU A 162 -21.85 -1.44 -23.66
CA LEU A 162 -20.46 -1.84 -23.54
C LEU A 162 -20.28 -3.34 -23.32
N GLN A 163 -21.35 -4.12 -23.30
CA GLN A 163 -21.30 -5.53 -22.92
C GLN A 163 -20.41 -6.32 -23.89
N GLY A 164 -19.27 -6.83 -23.39
CA GLY A 164 -18.31 -7.57 -24.20
C GLY A 164 -17.45 -6.72 -25.15
N LYS A 165 -17.53 -5.39 -25.09
CA LYS A 165 -16.86 -4.47 -26.03
C LYS A 165 -15.51 -3.96 -25.54
N ILE A 166 -14.79 -3.28 -26.42
CA ILE A 166 -13.51 -2.60 -26.15
C ILE A 166 -13.78 -1.11 -25.97
N ALA A 167 -13.37 -0.54 -24.84
CA ALA A 167 -13.52 0.88 -24.54
C ALA A 167 -12.23 1.65 -24.87
N ILE A 168 -12.31 2.70 -25.69
CA ILE A 168 -11.24 3.72 -25.79
C ILE A 168 -11.52 4.78 -24.73
N VAL A 169 -10.53 5.05 -23.87
CA VAL A 169 -10.65 5.98 -22.73
C VAL A 169 -9.48 6.95 -22.71
N LEU A 170 -9.76 8.25 -22.56
CA LEU A 170 -8.73 9.25 -22.36
C LEU A 170 -8.11 9.17 -20.97
N THR A 171 -6.80 9.30 -20.88
CA THR A 171 -6.09 9.44 -19.61
C THR A 171 -6.33 10.83 -19.00
N GLY A 172 -6.00 11.02 -17.71
CA GLY A 172 -6.17 12.32 -17.03
C GLY A 172 -7.62 12.65 -16.70
N ASP A 173 -7.91 13.93 -16.46
CA ASP A 173 -9.24 14.43 -16.10
C ASP A 173 -9.51 15.74 -16.86
N PRO A 174 -10.71 15.95 -17.43
CA PRO A 174 -11.03 17.17 -18.18
C PRO A 174 -11.00 18.43 -17.31
N ASP A 175 -11.12 18.33 -15.98
CA ASP A 175 -11.06 19.47 -15.05
C ASP A 175 -9.62 19.92 -14.78
N HIS A 176 -8.64 19.04 -15.05
CA HIS A 176 -7.20 19.31 -14.89
C HIS A 176 -6.47 19.22 -16.24
N TYR A 177 -7.14 19.65 -17.32
CA TYR A 177 -6.62 19.58 -18.67
C TYR A 177 -5.55 20.67 -18.91
N ASN A 178 -4.29 20.25 -19.06
CA ASN A 178 -3.19 21.11 -19.50
C ASN A 178 -2.39 20.41 -20.63
N PRO A 179 -2.42 20.93 -21.87
CA PRO A 179 -1.78 20.27 -23.01
C PRO A 179 -0.25 20.37 -23.00
N HIS A 180 0.33 21.27 -22.20
CA HIS A 180 1.78 21.49 -22.11
C HIS A 180 2.43 20.80 -20.92
N GLU A 181 1.63 20.17 -20.06
CA GLU A 181 2.15 19.44 -18.91
C GLU A 181 2.53 18.01 -19.33
N PRO A 182 3.73 17.53 -18.97
CA PRO A 182 4.07 16.13 -19.15
C PRO A 182 3.05 15.23 -18.44
N PHE A 183 2.53 14.23 -19.15
CA PHE A 183 1.58 13.30 -18.55
C PHE A 183 2.30 12.46 -17.49
N ARG A 184 1.81 12.54 -16.25
CA ARG A 184 2.25 11.69 -15.15
C ARG A 184 1.33 10.48 -15.02
N VAL A 185 1.91 9.29 -15.08
CA VAL A 185 1.15 8.06 -14.91
C VAL A 185 0.71 7.93 -13.46
N ASN A 186 -0.60 7.83 -13.26
CA ASN A 186 -1.20 7.48 -11.98
C ASN A 186 -1.89 6.13 -12.15
N TYR A 187 -1.20 5.04 -11.80
CA TYR A 187 -1.75 3.70 -12.01
C TYR A 187 -3.00 3.45 -11.17
N SER A 188 -3.11 4.05 -9.98
CA SER A 188 -4.32 3.98 -9.16
C SER A 188 -5.55 4.55 -9.89
N GLU A 189 -5.43 5.68 -10.58
CA GLU A 189 -6.54 6.23 -11.36
C GLU A 189 -6.81 5.42 -12.63
N LEU A 190 -5.77 4.94 -13.34
CA LEU A 190 -5.97 4.04 -14.48
C LEU A 190 -6.74 2.78 -14.07
N ARG A 191 -6.38 2.17 -12.93
CA ARG A 191 -7.09 1.01 -12.36
C ARG A 191 -8.55 1.34 -12.08
N ARG A 192 -8.84 2.50 -11.45
CA ARG A 192 -10.23 2.95 -11.22
C ARG A 192 -11.01 3.06 -12.53
N LYS A 193 -10.41 3.62 -13.59
CA LYS A 193 -11.05 3.70 -14.91
C LYS A 193 -11.29 2.32 -15.53
N VAL A 194 -10.35 1.38 -15.42
CA VAL A 194 -10.55 -0.01 -15.88
C VAL A 194 -11.70 -0.67 -15.10
N LEU A 195 -11.76 -0.50 -13.78
CA LEU A 195 -12.86 -1.03 -12.96
C LEU A 195 -14.22 -0.41 -13.32
N ARG A 196 -14.28 0.89 -13.59
CA ARG A 196 -15.50 1.56 -14.11
C ARG A 196 -15.92 0.98 -15.46
N ALA A 197 -15.00 0.86 -16.42
CA ALA A 197 -15.28 0.27 -17.73
C ALA A 197 -15.74 -1.19 -17.62
N ARG A 198 -15.11 -2.00 -16.76
CA ARG A 198 -15.51 -3.38 -16.47
C ARG A 198 -16.95 -3.45 -15.96
N ARG A 199 -17.31 -2.57 -15.01
CA ARG A 199 -18.67 -2.48 -14.47
C ARG A 199 -19.71 -2.09 -15.52
N ALA A 200 -19.32 -1.26 -16.48
CA ALA A 200 -20.17 -0.92 -17.63
C ALA A 200 -20.28 -2.05 -18.66
N GLY A 201 -19.55 -3.17 -18.50
CA GLY A 201 -19.62 -4.36 -19.35
C GLY A 201 -18.45 -4.53 -20.31
N ALA A 202 -17.53 -3.56 -20.38
CA ALA A 202 -16.35 -3.64 -21.25
C ALA A 202 -15.44 -4.80 -20.84
N ARG A 203 -14.72 -5.37 -21.80
CA ARG A 203 -13.76 -6.46 -21.58
C ARG A 203 -12.32 -6.10 -21.94
N ALA A 204 -12.12 -4.93 -22.57
CA ALA A 204 -10.83 -4.32 -22.68
C ALA A 204 -10.90 -2.79 -22.63
N VAL A 205 -9.78 -2.17 -22.26
CA VAL A 205 -9.59 -0.72 -22.28
C VAL A 205 -8.34 -0.37 -23.09
N VAL A 206 -8.51 0.55 -24.04
CA VAL A 206 -7.43 1.19 -24.79
C VAL A 206 -7.31 2.62 -24.28
N PHE A 207 -6.30 2.90 -23.49
CA PHE A 207 -5.99 4.23 -23.01
C PHE A 207 -5.32 5.05 -24.11
N VAL A 208 -5.69 6.33 -24.19
CA VAL A 208 -5.10 7.30 -25.10
C VAL A 208 -4.85 8.60 -24.36
N HIS A 209 -3.66 9.19 -24.52
CA HIS A 209 -3.40 10.51 -23.97
C HIS A 209 -4.26 11.60 -24.63
N PRO A 210 -4.71 12.61 -23.87
CA PRO A 210 -5.30 13.82 -24.44
C PRO A 210 -4.34 14.55 -25.39
N GLN A 211 -4.85 15.49 -26.15
CA GLN A 211 -4.04 16.30 -27.06
C GLN A 211 -3.04 17.15 -26.26
N GLY A 212 -1.76 17.04 -26.59
CA GLY A 212 -0.71 17.78 -25.91
C GLY A 212 0.67 17.18 -26.15
N ASP A 213 1.66 17.66 -25.40
CA ASP A 213 3.07 17.32 -25.58
C ASP A 213 3.35 15.82 -25.33
N SER A 214 2.53 15.18 -24.50
CA SER A 214 2.64 13.74 -24.20
C SER A 214 1.80 12.84 -25.11
N SER A 215 1.06 13.39 -26.07
CA SER A 215 0.09 12.64 -26.88
C SER A 215 0.68 11.46 -27.66
N GLU A 216 1.96 11.54 -28.01
CA GLU A 216 2.69 10.49 -28.75
C GLU A 216 3.70 9.71 -27.88
N VAL A 217 3.77 10.01 -26.58
CA VAL A 217 4.66 9.32 -25.64
C VAL A 217 3.94 8.08 -25.11
N LEU A 218 4.55 6.90 -25.26
CA LEU A 218 4.01 5.68 -24.65
C LEU A 218 4.34 5.65 -23.15
N MET A 219 3.38 5.20 -22.35
CA MET A 219 3.64 4.81 -20.97
C MET A 219 4.72 3.71 -20.91
N PRO A 220 5.50 3.63 -19.82
CA PRO A 220 6.45 2.54 -19.66
C PRO A 220 5.71 1.21 -19.45
N LEU A 221 6.27 0.13 -20.01
CA LEU A 221 5.87 -1.23 -19.64
C LEU A 221 6.39 -1.51 -18.23
N ARG A 222 5.49 -1.56 -17.25
CA ARG A 222 5.85 -1.68 -15.83
C ARG A 222 4.79 -2.44 -15.04
N TYR A 223 5.23 -3.18 -14.02
CA TYR A 223 4.35 -3.72 -12.99
C TYR A 223 3.97 -2.59 -12.02
N ASP A 224 2.67 -2.37 -11.84
CA ASP A 224 2.11 -1.28 -11.01
C ASP A 224 1.97 -1.67 -9.53
N GLY A 225 2.70 -2.71 -9.12
CA GLY A 225 2.72 -3.20 -7.76
C GLY A 225 1.50 -4.01 -7.33
N ARG A 226 0.54 -4.29 -8.23
CA ARG A 226 -0.72 -4.97 -7.91
C ARG A 226 -1.06 -6.03 -8.94
N SER A 227 -1.66 -7.14 -8.53
CA SER A 227 -2.16 -8.17 -9.45
C SER A 227 -3.07 -7.60 -10.55
N PRO A 228 -3.01 -8.12 -11.79
CA PRO A 228 -3.92 -7.72 -12.88
C PRO A 228 -5.41 -7.70 -12.53
N ILE A 229 -6.17 -6.83 -13.19
CA ILE A 229 -7.64 -6.84 -13.09
C ILE A 229 -8.17 -8.00 -13.92
N GLY A 230 -8.59 -9.05 -13.22
CA GLY A 230 -9.07 -10.26 -13.85
C GLY A 230 -10.13 -10.07 -14.91
N GLY A 231 -9.93 -10.71 -16.06
CA GLY A 231 -10.84 -10.70 -17.21
C GLY A 231 -10.82 -9.41 -18.04
N MET A 232 -9.98 -8.44 -17.71
CA MET A 232 -9.84 -7.17 -18.43
C MET A 232 -8.51 -7.09 -19.14
N LEU A 233 -8.52 -6.81 -20.45
CA LEU A 233 -7.30 -6.44 -21.16
C LEU A 233 -7.11 -4.92 -21.11
N ALA A 234 -5.89 -4.43 -20.88
CA ALA A 234 -5.61 -3.00 -20.81
C ALA A 234 -4.30 -2.65 -21.51
N LEU A 235 -4.36 -1.67 -22.41
CA LEU A 235 -3.17 -1.15 -23.09
C LEU A 235 -3.26 0.36 -23.23
N HIS A 236 -2.11 1.02 -23.42
CA HIS A 236 -2.01 2.40 -23.82
C HIS A 236 -1.51 2.50 -25.26
N ALA A 237 -2.18 3.30 -26.09
CA ALA A 237 -1.84 3.50 -27.49
C ALA A 237 -1.47 4.96 -27.76
N LYS A 238 -0.57 5.19 -28.72
CA LYS A 238 -0.30 6.55 -29.21
C LYS A 238 -1.58 7.20 -29.71
N ARG A 239 -1.71 8.51 -29.50
CA ARG A 239 -2.91 9.23 -29.91
C ARG A 239 -3.10 9.20 -31.42
N SER A 240 -2.05 9.47 -32.19
CA SER A 240 -2.12 9.55 -33.65
C SER A 240 -2.63 8.27 -34.32
N ILE A 241 -2.34 7.09 -33.76
CA ILE A 241 -2.81 5.80 -34.30
C ILE A 241 -4.25 5.53 -33.88
N ALA A 242 -4.63 5.86 -32.65
CA ALA A 242 -5.99 5.66 -32.14
C ALA A 242 -6.98 6.61 -32.83
N ALA A 243 -6.56 7.84 -33.09
CA ALA A 243 -7.35 8.86 -33.78
C ALA A 243 -7.77 8.43 -35.20
N ARG A 244 -7.02 7.55 -35.87
CA ARG A 244 -7.37 7.01 -37.20
C ARG A 244 -8.64 6.15 -37.21
N LEU A 245 -9.05 5.67 -36.03
CA LEU A 245 -10.27 4.87 -35.88
C LEU A 245 -11.54 5.72 -35.86
N PHE A 246 -11.41 7.03 -35.64
CA PHE A 246 -12.54 7.94 -35.50
C PHE A 246 -13.02 8.44 -36.86
N PRO A 247 -14.34 8.57 -37.07
CA PRO A 247 -14.87 9.18 -38.29
C PRO A 247 -14.52 10.67 -38.33
N ARG A 248 -14.46 11.26 -39.53
CA ARG A 248 -14.00 12.65 -39.71
C ARG A 248 -14.89 13.66 -38.98
N GLU A 249 -16.20 13.42 -39.00
CA GLU A 249 -17.24 14.27 -38.40
C GLU A 249 -17.25 14.18 -36.87
N GLN A 250 -16.67 13.13 -36.30
CA GLN A 250 -16.59 12.89 -34.85
C GLN A 250 -15.16 12.52 -34.46
N SER A 251 -14.18 13.28 -34.97
CA SER A 251 -12.77 13.04 -34.70
C SER A 251 -12.46 13.01 -33.19
N LEU A 252 -11.43 12.26 -32.78
CA LEU A 252 -11.00 12.23 -31.39
C LEU A 252 -10.68 13.62 -30.84
N PHE A 253 -10.06 14.47 -31.67
CA PHE A 253 -9.72 15.85 -31.30
C PHE A 253 -10.97 16.69 -31.02
N THR A 254 -11.96 16.69 -31.91
CA THR A 254 -13.17 17.50 -31.73
C THR A 254 -13.98 17.03 -30.52
N ARG A 255 -14.11 15.72 -30.33
CA ARG A 255 -14.84 15.14 -29.18
C ARG A 255 -14.17 15.48 -27.85
N GLU A 256 -12.84 15.39 -27.79
CA GLU A 256 -12.11 15.79 -26.59
C GLU A 256 -12.30 17.27 -26.26
N GLN A 257 -12.17 18.17 -27.25
CA GLN A 257 -12.38 19.60 -27.04
C GLN A 257 -13.79 19.92 -26.56
N GLU A 258 -14.80 19.23 -27.09
CA GLU A 258 -16.18 19.34 -26.63
C GLU A 258 -16.32 18.89 -25.16
N ILE A 259 -15.71 17.78 -24.76
CA ILE A 259 -15.72 17.33 -23.35
C ILE A 259 -15.03 18.35 -22.45
N VAL A 260 -13.84 18.83 -22.81
CA VAL A 260 -13.07 19.79 -22.01
C VAL A 260 -13.85 21.10 -21.83
N LYS A 261 -14.50 21.59 -22.89
CA LYS A 261 -15.27 22.83 -22.90
C LYS A 261 -16.58 22.72 -22.13
N THR A 262 -17.35 21.67 -22.39
CA THR A 262 -18.73 21.54 -21.87
C THR A 262 -18.81 20.76 -20.56
N LYS A 263 -17.75 20.02 -20.22
CA LYS A 263 -17.71 18.98 -19.18
C LYS A 263 -18.71 17.84 -19.38
N ALA A 264 -19.50 17.86 -20.45
CA ALA A 264 -20.49 16.84 -20.76
C ALA A 264 -19.86 15.63 -21.49
N PRO A 265 -20.41 14.41 -21.30
CA PRO A 265 -20.01 13.24 -22.07
C PRO A 265 -20.17 13.44 -23.59
N GLN A 266 -19.20 12.96 -24.36
CA GLN A 266 -19.23 12.92 -25.84
C GLN A 266 -18.92 11.51 -26.37
N SER A 267 -19.35 10.50 -25.62
CA SER A 267 -19.06 9.09 -25.86
C SER A 267 -19.97 8.51 -26.95
N PHE A 268 -19.44 7.58 -27.75
CA PHE A 268 -20.19 6.93 -28.83
C PHE A 268 -19.51 5.64 -29.29
N GLN A 269 -20.25 4.75 -29.93
CA GLN A 269 -19.69 3.56 -30.58
C GLN A 269 -19.04 3.95 -31.91
N LEU A 270 -17.79 3.51 -32.15
CA LEU A 270 -17.14 3.74 -33.44
C LEU A 270 -17.82 2.89 -34.53
N PRO A 271 -18.28 3.51 -35.63
CA PRO A 271 -19.00 2.78 -36.67
C PRO A 271 -18.04 1.85 -37.42
N ASP A 272 -18.45 0.60 -37.60
CA ASP A 272 -17.75 -0.39 -38.42
C ASP A 272 -16.28 -0.63 -38.03
N VAL A 273 -15.94 -0.47 -36.76
CA VAL A 273 -14.61 -0.78 -36.20
C VAL A 273 -14.69 -2.00 -35.31
N GLU A 274 -13.98 -3.06 -35.68
CA GLU A 274 -13.75 -4.24 -34.84
C GLU A 274 -12.26 -4.34 -34.54
N MET A 275 -11.92 -4.52 -33.26
CA MET A 275 -10.54 -4.63 -32.80
C MET A 275 -10.33 -5.99 -32.16
N THR A 276 -9.23 -6.64 -32.54
CA THR A 276 -8.68 -7.82 -31.89
C THR A 276 -7.47 -7.42 -31.07
N ILE A 277 -7.52 -7.62 -29.76
CA ILE A 277 -6.42 -7.40 -28.83
C ILE A 277 -5.97 -8.76 -28.30
N GLU A 278 -4.68 -9.04 -28.42
CA GLU A 278 -4.02 -10.16 -27.77
C GLU A 278 -2.88 -9.62 -26.90
N ILE A 279 -2.99 -9.88 -25.59
CA ILE A 279 -1.96 -9.55 -24.60
C ILE A 279 -1.49 -10.83 -23.95
N ARG A 280 -0.18 -11.02 -23.91
CA ARG A 280 0.52 -12.13 -23.28
C ARG A 280 1.70 -11.56 -22.52
N HIS A 281 1.68 -11.69 -21.20
CA HIS A 281 2.79 -11.26 -20.36
C HIS A 281 2.92 -12.18 -19.16
N GLN A 282 4.11 -12.20 -18.60
CA GLN A 282 4.38 -12.77 -17.28
C GLN A 282 4.76 -11.67 -16.32
N ILE A 283 4.45 -11.88 -15.05
CA ILE A 283 4.92 -11.03 -13.97
C ILE A 283 6.06 -11.76 -13.30
N ASP A 284 7.27 -11.27 -13.50
CA ASP A 284 8.46 -11.81 -12.88
C ASP A 284 8.59 -11.30 -11.46
N SER A 285 9.09 -12.20 -10.60
CA SER A 285 9.37 -11.88 -9.22
C SER A 285 10.84 -11.52 -9.03
N SER A 286 11.11 -10.41 -8.35
CA SER A 286 12.43 -10.12 -7.79
C SER A 286 12.51 -10.66 -6.36
N THR A 287 13.69 -11.16 -6.00
CA THR A 287 14.00 -11.47 -4.61
C THR A 287 14.51 -10.21 -3.93
N ILE A 288 13.85 -9.81 -2.84
CA ILE A 288 14.27 -8.75 -1.93
C ILE A 288 14.42 -9.33 -0.52
N ALA A 289 14.79 -8.52 0.47
CA ALA A 289 14.93 -8.99 1.84
C ALA A 289 14.51 -7.93 2.87
N ASN A 290 13.93 -8.40 3.98
CA ASN A 290 14.00 -7.67 5.25
C ASN A 290 15.41 -7.82 5.83
N VAL A 291 15.86 -6.84 6.61
CA VAL A 291 17.14 -6.92 7.33
C VAL A 291 16.85 -7.15 8.81
N VAL A 292 17.25 -8.31 9.34
CA VAL A 292 16.86 -8.77 10.67
C VAL A 292 18.07 -9.14 11.51
N GLY A 293 18.15 -8.56 12.70
CA GLY A 293 19.16 -8.87 13.71
C GLY A 293 18.55 -9.04 15.09
N ILE A 294 19.35 -9.58 16.02
CA ILE A 294 18.94 -9.84 17.40
C ILE A 294 20.05 -9.45 18.38
N VAL A 295 19.63 -8.85 19.50
CA VAL A 295 20.41 -8.78 20.73
C VAL A 295 19.78 -9.76 21.73
N ARG A 296 20.56 -10.75 22.16
CA ARG A 296 20.07 -11.82 23.04
C ARG A 296 19.88 -11.28 24.47
N GLY A 297 18.75 -11.62 25.07
CA GLY A 297 18.43 -11.27 26.45
C GLY A 297 19.38 -11.91 27.46
N THR A 298 19.58 -11.24 28.59
CA THR A 298 20.49 -11.63 29.66
C THR A 298 19.87 -12.65 30.62
N ASP A 299 18.55 -12.66 30.78
CA ASP A 299 17.86 -13.54 31.72
C ASP A 299 17.62 -14.93 31.08
N PRO A 300 18.12 -16.03 31.66
CA PRO A 300 17.96 -17.37 31.08
C PRO A 300 16.51 -17.84 30.91
N THR A 301 15.57 -17.28 31.68
CA THR A 301 14.15 -17.62 31.67
C THR A 301 13.34 -16.73 30.73
N LEU A 302 13.73 -15.46 30.58
CA LEU A 302 13.00 -14.48 29.75
C LEU A 302 13.62 -14.25 28.38
N ARG A 303 14.88 -14.64 28.13
CA ARG A 303 15.57 -14.39 26.85
C ARG A 303 14.94 -15.07 25.63
N ASP A 304 14.06 -16.04 25.83
CA ASP A 304 13.31 -16.67 24.74
C ASP A 304 11.91 -16.03 24.55
N GLU A 305 11.62 -14.93 25.24
CA GLU A 305 10.56 -13.99 24.89
C GLU A 305 11.15 -12.84 24.07
N TYR A 306 10.43 -12.42 23.02
CA TYR A 306 10.94 -11.48 22.03
C TYR A 306 10.13 -10.20 21.99
N ILE A 307 10.83 -9.07 22.00
CA ILE A 307 10.30 -7.76 21.61
C ILE A 307 10.80 -7.49 20.20
N VAL A 308 9.89 -7.24 19.26
CA VAL A 308 10.24 -6.85 17.89
C VAL A 308 10.21 -5.32 17.80
N ILE A 309 11.29 -4.72 17.28
CA ILE A 309 11.34 -3.31 16.93
C ILE A 309 11.47 -3.23 15.41
N GLY A 310 10.56 -2.49 14.77
CA GLY A 310 10.43 -2.42 13.33
C GLY A 310 10.49 -0.99 12.79
N ALA A 311 11.02 -0.86 11.58
CA ALA A 311 10.91 0.32 10.74
C ALA A 311 11.06 -0.14 9.28
N HIS A 312 10.33 0.43 8.31
CA HIS A 312 10.64 0.13 6.92
C HIS A 312 11.76 1.03 6.40
N PHE A 313 12.51 0.53 5.42
CA PHE A 313 13.62 1.28 4.84
C PHE A 313 13.43 1.62 3.35
N ASP A 314 12.45 1.02 2.68
CA ASP A 314 12.12 1.39 1.30
C ASP A 314 11.41 2.75 1.22
N HIS A 315 11.38 3.34 0.02
CA HIS A 315 10.57 4.51 -0.30
C HIS A 315 10.22 4.52 -1.81
N LEU A 316 9.69 5.63 -2.34
CA LEU A 316 9.08 5.72 -3.68
C LEU A 316 10.04 5.84 -4.88
N GLY A 317 11.35 5.76 -4.68
CA GLY A 317 12.30 5.82 -5.80
C GLY A 317 12.28 7.15 -6.55
N TRP A 318 11.91 7.11 -7.84
CA TRP A 318 11.73 8.29 -8.70
C TRP A 318 10.32 8.91 -8.65
N GLY A 319 9.46 8.40 -7.76
CA GLY A 319 8.13 8.93 -7.47
C GLY A 319 7.14 8.81 -8.62
N ASP A 320 6.99 7.59 -9.12
CA ASP A 320 5.93 7.27 -10.07
C ASP A 320 4.61 7.04 -9.31
N ASP A 321 4.45 5.89 -8.66
CA ASP A 321 3.26 5.58 -7.87
C ASP A 321 3.31 6.21 -6.47
N ASN A 322 2.13 6.56 -5.94
CA ASN A 322 1.91 7.21 -4.64
C ASN A 322 2.61 8.57 -4.43
N SER A 323 3.33 9.11 -5.43
CA SER A 323 3.92 10.44 -5.34
C SER A 323 2.86 11.54 -5.25
N LEU A 324 3.08 12.50 -4.36
CA LEU A 324 2.29 13.74 -4.27
C LEU A 324 2.90 14.89 -5.07
N TYR A 325 4.03 14.68 -5.75
CA TYR A 325 4.70 15.70 -6.56
C TYR A 325 4.08 15.82 -7.96
N THR A 326 3.77 17.06 -8.35
CA THR A 326 3.05 17.40 -9.59
C THR A 326 3.90 18.24 -10.56
N GLY A 327 5.23 18.22 -10.46
CA GLY A 327 6.08 19.02 -11.36
C GLY A 327 6.09 18.53 -12.82
N ALA A 328 6.97 19.03 -13.68
CA ALA A 328 7.13 18.46 -15.02
C ALA A 328 8.09 17.27 -15.03
N GLU A 329 9.18 17.35 -14.27
CA GLU A 329 10.29 16.39 -14.30
C GLU A 329 10.12 15.26 -13.28
N ARG A 330 10.60 14.06 -13.61
CA ARG A 330 10.76 12.99 -12.61
C ARG A 330 11.89 13.38 -11.65
N LYS A 331 11.69 13.11 -10.36
CA LYS A 331 12.65 13.47 -9.31
C LYS A 331 12.73 12.36 -8.29
N ILE A 332 13.93 12.11 -7.78
CA ILE A 332 14.15 11.20 -6.67
C ILE A 332 13.32 11.67 -5.48
N HIS A 333 12.64 10.73 -4.83
CA HIS A 333 11.94 10.89 -3.57
C HIS A 333 12.87 10.35 -2.49
N PRO A 334 13.56 11.21 -1.72
CA PRO A 334 14.60 10.74 -0.82
C PRO A 334 14.05 10.01 0.40
N GLY A 335 12.82 10.30 0.83
CA GLY A 335 12.20 9.62 1.96
C GLY A 335 12.98 9.80 3.25
N ALA A 336 13.29 11.05 3.59
CA ALA A 336 14.08 11.38 4.75
C ALA A 336 13.32 11.16 6.06
N ASP A 337 12.08 11.63 6.13
CA ASP A 337 11.21 11.26 7.25
C ASP A 337 10.51 9.94 6.96
N ASP A 338 10.19 9.65 5.69
CA ASP A 338 9.45 8.46 5.27
C ASP A 338 10.33 7.51 4.43
N ASN A 339 11.04 6.54 5.00
CA ASN A 339 11.18 6.30 6.44
C ASN A 339 12.65 6.11 6.86
N ALA A 340 13.52 6.99 6.37
CA ALA A 340 14.91 7.00 6.84
C ALA A 340 15.03 7.40 8.33
N SER A 341 14.14 8.23 8.87
CA SER A 341 14.12 8.61 10.29
C SER A 341 13.78 7.42 11.20
N GLY A 342 12.73 6.63 10.89
CA GLY A 342 12.41 5.41 11.62
C GLY A 342 13.52 4.37 11.54
N THR A 343 14.13 4.19 10.36
CA THR A 343 15.28 3.28 10.19
C THR A 343 16.50 3.77 10.97
N ALA A 344 16.78 5.07 11.01
CA ALA A 344 17.86 5.64 11.84
C ALA A 344 17.60 5.40 13.33
N GLY A 345 16.36 5.61 13.79
CA GLY A 345 15.93 5.28 15.14
C GLY A 345 16.12 3.79 15.48
N LEU A 346 15.76 2.89 14.57
CA LEU A 346 15.97 1.44 14.73
C LEU A 346 17.46 1.11 14.97
N LEU A 347 18.36 1.69 14.18
CA LEU A 347 19.81 1.49 14.32
C LEU A 347 20.34 2.01 15.65
N GLU A 348 19.86 3.16 16.11
CA GLU A 348 20.32 3.76 17.37
C GLU A 348 19.75 3.09 18.62
N LEU A 349 18.52 2.57 18.56
CA LEU A 349 17.99 1.66 19.60
C LEU A 349 18.79 0.36 19.66
N ALA A 350 19.14 -0.20 18.49
CA ALA A 350 20.01 -1.37 18.42
C ALA A 350 21.37 -1.11 19.07
N ARG A 351 21.96 0.07 18.84
CA ARG A 351 23.22 0.49 19.48
C ARG A 351 23.10 0.56 21.00
N SER A 352 22.04 1.20 21.49
CA SER A 352 21.80 1.37 22.93
C SER A 352 21.62 0.01 23.62
N ILE A 353 20.78 -0.86 23.05
CA ILE A 353 20.45 -2.17 23.61
C ILE A 353 21.60 -3.17 23.48
N ALA A 354 22.40 -3.12 22.40
CA ALA A 354 23.60 -3.96 22.29
C ALA A 354 24.65 -3.61 23.35
N ALA A 355 24.78 -2.33 23.71
CA ALA A 355 25.66 -1.88 24.78
C ALA A 355 25.15 -2.28 26.17
N GLN A 356 23.84 -2.32 26.38
CA GLN A 356 23.20 -2.74 27.64
C GLN A 356 22.05 -3.72 27.36
N PRO A 357 22.35 -5.02 27.15
CA PRO A 357 21.34 -6.01 26.79
C PRO A 357 20.27 -6.18 27.89
N LEU A 358 19.01 -6.23 27.45
CA LEU A 358 17.83 -6.34 28.34
C LEU A 358 17.62 -7.79 28.83
N ALA A 359 16.68 -7.99 29.75
CA ALA A 359 16.33 -9.33 30.25
C ALA A 359 15.77 -10.23 29.12
N ARG A 360 14.90 -9.66 28.28
CA ARG A 360 14.31 -10.30 27.09
C ARG A 360 15.13 -10.05 25.85
N SER A 361 15.03 -10.94 24.87
CA SER A 361 15.69 -10.72 23.58
C SER A 361 14.96 -9.65 22.77
N VAL A 362 15.71 -8.84 22.04
CA VAL A 362 15.17 -7.80 21.17
C VAL A 362 15.55 -8.11 19.73
N VAL A 363 14.54 -8.24 18.88
CA VAL A 363 14.69 -8.45 17.44
C VAL A 363 14.50 -7.11 16.75
N PHE A 364 15.49 -6.70 15.96
CA PHE A 364 15.44 -5.51 15.13
C PHE A 364 15.15 -5.93 13.70
N CYS A 365 14.09 -5.39 13.11
CA CYS A 365 13.67 -5.75 11.76
C CYS A 365 13.45 -4.51 10.90
N ALA A 366 14.35 -4.28 9.95
CA ALA A 366 14.13 -3.29 8.91
C ALA A 366 13.29 -3.93 7.78
N PHE A 367 12.02 -3.53 7.66
CA PHE A 367 11.09 -4.07 6.69
C PHE A 367 11.32 -3.47 5.29
N ASN A 368 11.06 -4.26 4.26
CA ASN A 368 11.17 -3.85 2.87
C ASN A 368 9.81 -3.96 2.17
N ALA A 369 9.58 -3.11 1.17
CA ALA A 369 8.35 -3.05 0.39
C ALA A 369 7.09 -2.73 1.23
N GLU A 370 7.22 -1.82 2.20
CA GLU A 370 6.09 -1.25 2.94
C GLU A 370 5.20 -0.44 1.99
N GLU A 371 5.82 0.39 1.15
CA GLU A 371 5.18 1.34 0.21
C GLU A 371 4.30 0.66 -0.85
N ARG A 372 4.48 -0.66 -0.96
CA ARG A 372 3.77 -1.54 -1.87
C ARG A 372 2.72 -2.40 -1.17
N GLY A 373 2.40 -2.09 0.09
CA GLY A 373 1.36 -2.74 0.89
C GLY A 373 1.90 -3.69 1.95
N LEU A 374 2.86 -3.26 2.78
CA LEU A 374 3.36 -4.00 3.95
C LEU A 374 4.00 -5.36 3.63
N LEU A 375 4.56 -5.53 2.43
CA LEU A 375 4.94 -6.86 1.94
C LEU A 375 6.01 -7.52 2.81
N GLY A 376 6.96 -6.74 3.34
CA GLY A 376 8.02 -7.19 4.23
C GLY A 376 7.51 -7.69 5.58
N SER A 377 6.71 -6.91 6.30
CA SER A 377 6.16 -7.34 7.58
C SER A 377 5.14 -8.48 7.43
N ALA A 378 4.32 -8.46 6.37
CA ALA A 378 3.40 -9.54 6.05
C ALA A 378 4.15 -10.86 5.76
N TYR A 379 5.32 -10.78 5.09
CA TYR A 379 6.20 -11.94 4.93
C TYR A 379 6.76 -12.41 6.28
N TYR A 380 7.27 -11.49 7.10
CA TYR A 380 7.87 -11.83 8.39
C TYR A 380 6.89 -12.62 9.27
N VAL A 381 5.66 -12.15 9.45
CA VAL A 381 4.70 -12.86 10.30
C VAL A 381 4.21 -14.18 9.70
N ARG A 382 4.29 -14.37 8.38
CA ARG A 382 4.00 -15.66 7.74
C ARG A 382 5.15 -16.66 7.88
N SER A 383 6.38 -16.20 7.80
CA SER A 383 7.59 -17.00 7.86
C SER A 383 8.55 -16.46 8.93
N PRO A 384 8.16 -16.49 10.22
CA PRO A 384 8.85 -15.75 11.26
C PRO A 384 10.18 -16.41 11.64
N LEU A 385 11.19 -15.59 11.94
CA LEU A 385 12.51 -16.07 12.37
C LEU A 385 12.57 -16.38 13.87
N VAL A 386 11.61 -15.87 14.66
CA VAL A 386 11.34 -16.31 16.03
C VAL A 386 9.88 -16.76 16.16
N PRO A 387 9.53 -17.68 17.07
CA PRO A 387 8.15 -18.11 17.23
C PRO A 387 7.23 -16.93 17.59
N LEU A 388 6.15 -16.70 16.82
CA LEU A 388 5.22 -15.57 17.07
C LEU A 388 4.51 -15.68 18.42
N ASP A 389 4.23 -16.90 18.87
CA ASP A 389 3.68 -17.16 20.20
C ASP A 389 4.67 -16.77 21.32
N LYS A 390 5.95 -16.55 21.03
CA LYS A 390 6.95 -15.99 21.95
C LYS A 390 7.25 -14.51 21.72
N THR A 391 6.68 -13.90 20.68
CA THR A 391 6.73 -12.46 20.46
C THR A 391 5.72 -11.78 21.38
N ILE A 392 6.21 -10.99 22.34
CA ILE A 392 5.38 -10.41 23.40
C ILE A 392 4.89 -9.00 23.09
N ALA A 393 5.59 -8.30 22.19
CA ALA A 393 5.23 -6.98 21.71
C ALA A 393 5.94 -6.69 20.38
N MET A 394 5.33 -5.83 19.56
CA MET A 394 5.98 -5.21 18.41
C MET A 394 5.87 -3.68 18.49
N LEU A 395 6.99 -2.98 18.38
CA LEU A 395 7.05 -1.53 18.35
C LEU A 395 7.50 -1.10 16.96
N ASN A 396 6.74 -0.22 16.32
CA ASN A 396 6.99 0.28 14.98
C ASN A 396 7.38 1.76 14.98
N LEU A 397 8.41 2.10 14.21
CA LEU A 397 8.92 3.45 14.01
C LEU A 397 8.68 3.85 12.55
N ASP A 398 7.86 4.87 12.36
CA ASP A 398 7.57 5.45 11.05
C ASP A 398 7.48 6.95 11.17
N MET A 399 8.21 7.69 10.32
CA MET A 399 8.16 9.15 10.27
C MET A 399 8.27 9.79 11.66
N ILE A 400 9.40 9.52 12.33
CA ILE A 400 9.69 9.99 13.70
C ILE A 400 10.55 11.25 13.77
N GLY A 401 10.95 11.79 12.62
CA GLY A 401 11.91 12.89 12.48
C GLY A 401 11.30 14.30 12.47
N ARG A 402 9.98 14.44 12.54
CA ARG A 402 9.26 15.73 12.36
C ARG A 402 8.49 16.19 13.58
N LEU A 403 8.93 15.80 14.77
CA LEU A 403 8.27 16.20 16.02
C LEU A 403 8.06 17.73 16.09
N GLN A 404 6.81 18.15 16.24
CA GLN A 404 6.40 19.55 16.43
C GLN A 404 5.89 19.77 17.85
N GLY A 405 6.58 20.65 18.59
CA GLY A 405 6.26 20.91 19.99
C GLY A 405 6.44 19.65 20.84
N LYS A 406 5.33 19.19 21.46
CA LYS A 406 5.30 18.02 22.35
C LYS A 406 4.42 16.88 21.81
N ARG A 407 3.79 17.07 20.65
CA ARG A 407 2.77 16.15 20.14
C ARG A 407 3.40 14.94 19.46
N LEU A 408 3.12 13.76 19.99
CA LEU A 408 3.54 12.48 19.43
C LEU A 408 2.31 11.60 19.21
N ASN A 409 2.12 11.06 18.01
CA ASN A 409 1.01 10.14 17.76
C ASN A 409 1.44 8.72 18.07
N ILE A 410 0.61 7.99 18.82
CA ILE A 410 0.87 6.61 19.19
C ILE A 410 -0.38 5.77 18.91
N GLN A 411 -0.28 4.82 17.98
CA GLN A 411 -1.37 3.92 17.61
C GLN A 411 -1.16 2.52 18.21
N GLY A 412 -2.22 1.71 18.23
CA GLY A 412 -2.22 0.38 18.81
C GLY A 412 -2.30 0.34 20.34
N VAL A 413 -2.53 1.46 21.01
CA VAL A 413 -2.49 1.50 22.49
C VAL A 413 -3.62 0.69 23.15
N GLY A 414 -4.68 0.36 22.41
CA GLY A 414 -5.74 -0.52 22.88
C GLY A 414 -5.40 -2.01 22.74
N SER A 415 -4.30 -2.36 22.05
CA SER A 415 -3.89 -3.76 21.83
C SER A 415 -3.39 -4.48 23.07
N SER A 416 -3.20 -3.77 24.19
CA SER A 416 -2.93 -4.31 25.51
C SER A 416 -3.41 -3.33 26.59
N PRO A 417 -3.97 -3.81 27.71
CA PRO A 417 -4.40 -2.94 28.81
C PRO A 417 -3.21 -2.24 29.51
N LEU A 418 -1.97 -2.67 29.23
CA LEU A 418 -0.77 -2.11 29.84
C LEU A 418 -0.22 -0.88 29.10
N TRP A 419 -0.54 -0.71 27.82
CA TRP A 419 0.09 0.29 26.94
C TRP A 419 -0.21 1.71 27.38
N LYS A 420 -1.48 2.10 27.43
CA LYS A 420 -1.83 3.48 27.76
C LYS A 420 -1.33 3.92 29.15
N PRO A 421 -1.50 3.15 30.25
CA PRO A 421 -0.96 3.55 31.55
C PRO A 421 0.57 3.66 31.58
N LEU A 422 1.28 2.74 30.91
CA LEU A 422 2.73 2.78 30.80
C LEU A 422 3.21 4.04 30.07
N ILE A 423 2.62 4.31 28.90
CA ILE A 423 3.02 5.44 28.06
C ILE A 423 2.64 6.76 28.72
N ASP A 424 1.46 6.89 29.34
CA ASP A 424 1.06 8.10 30.07
C ASP A 424 2.09 8.47 31.15
N SER A 425 2.58 7.48 31.90
CA SER A 425 3.61 7.70 32.93
C SER A 425 4.94 8.18 32.34
N LEU A 426 5.41 7.55 31.26
CA LEU A 426 6.71 7.88 30.64
C LEU A 426 6.66 9.20 29.86
N ALA A 427 5.57 9.43 29.12
CA ALA A 427 5.35 10.64 28.35
C ALA A 427 5.25 11.88 29.25
N ALA A 428 4.57 11.78 30.40
CA ALA A 428 4.52 12.86 31.39
C ALA A 428 5.92 13.20 31.95
N ALA A 429 6.74 12.19 32.24
CA ALA A 429 8.11 12.40 32.70
C ALA A 429 9.02 13.02 31.63
N ALA A 430 8.79 12.70 30.36
CA ALA A 430 9.56 13.19 29.23
C ALA A 430 8.98 14.45 28.56
N ASP A 431 7.93 15.05 29.15
CA ASP A 431 7.24 16.25 28.67
C ASP A 431 6.70 16.13 27.23
N PHE A 432 5.97 15.04 26.99
CA PHE A 432 5.21 14.76 25.76
C PHE A 432 3.70 14.90 25.97
N GLU A 433 2.99 15.26 24.90
CA GLU A 433 1.53 15.30 24.80
C GLU A 433 1.08 14.24 23.76
N PRO A 434 0.95 12.96 24.17
CA PRO A 434 0.65 11.89 23.23
C PRO A 434 -0.79 11.98 22.72
N SER A 435 -0.95 11.73 21.42
CA SER A 435 -2.23 11.58 20.73
C SER A 435 -2.44 10.10 20.43
N TYR A 436 -3.47 9.50 21.01
CA TYR A 436 -3.67 8.05 20.96
C TYR A 436 -4.66 7.59 19.90
N THR A 437 -4.40 6.41 19.34
CA THR A 437 -5.39 5.60 18.62
C THR A 437 -5.37 4.20 19.20
N ASP A 438 -6.54 3.70 19.61
CA ASP A 438 -6.63 2.39 20.27
C ASP A 438 -6.40 1.24 19.29
N ASP A 439 -6.92 1.37 18.06
CA ASP A 439 -6.82 0.36 17.02
C ASP A 439 -5.36 0.04 16.65
N GLY A 440 -5.08 -1.24 16.43
CA GLY A 440 -3.79 -1.74 15.97
C GLY A 440 -3.70 -1.96 14.46
N ILE A 441 -4.75 -1.59 13.72
CA ILE A 441 -4.74 -1.52 12.25
C ILE A 441 -4.43 -0.09 11.82
N GLY A 442 -3.32 0.08 11.12
CA GLY A 442 -2.88 1.35 10.53
C GLY A 442 -2.12 1.14 9.21
N PRO A 443 -1.73 2.24 8.54
CA PRO A 443 -1.02 2.19 7.26
C PRO A 443 0.49 1.97 7.46
N SER A 444 0.89 1.00 8.28
CA SER A 444 2.32 0.68 8.51
C SER A 444 2.48 -0.74 9.07
N ASP A 445 3.72 -1.21 9.22
CA ASP A 445 4.10 -2.62 9.42
C ASP A 445 3.57 -3.27 10.71
N HIS A 446 3.25 -2.49 11.74
CA HIS A 446 2.64 -2.98 12.98
C HIS A 446 1.32 -3.75 12.73
N THR A 447 0.57 -3.37 11.69
CA THR A 447 -0.67 -4.04 11.31
C THR A 447 -0.49 -5.53 11.11
N SER A 448 0.60 -5.96 10.44
CA SER A 448 0.90 -7.37 10.20
C SER A 448 1.02 -8.18 11.50
N PHE A 449 1.54 -7.56 12.57
CA PHE A 449 1.69 -8.20 13.88
C PHE A 449 0.41 -8.17 14.70
N TYR A 450 -0.33 -7.05 14.70
CA TYR A 450 -1.61 -6.93 15.37
C TYR A 450 -2.61 -7.98 14.88
N LEU A 451 -2.65 -8.21 13.56
CA LEU A 451 -3.52 -9.23 12.95
C LEU A 451 -3.16 -10.66 13.39
N ARG A 452 -1.96 -10.88 13.94
CA ARG A 452 -1.52 -12.16 14.53
C ARG A 452 -1.67 -12.22 16.04
N GLY A 453 -2.42 -11.30 16.64
CA GLY A 453 -2.69 -11.30 18.08
C GLY A 453 -1.50 -10.85 18.93
N ILE A 454 -0.57 -10.09 18.34
CA ILE A 454 0.58 -9.54 19.06
C ILE A 454 0.23 -8.10 19.49
N PRO A 455 0.45 -7.73 20.76
CA PRO A 455 0.33 -6.34 21.21
C PRO A 455 1.30 -5.44 20.45
N VAL A 456 0.80 -4.32 19.92
CA VAL A 456 1.60 -3.39 19.10
C VAL A 456 1.58 -1.97 19.62
N LEU A 457 2.65 -1.23 19.33
CA LEU A 457 2.71 0.22 19.47
C LEU A 457 3.34 0.82 18.22
N PHE A 458 2.70 1.83 17.65
CA PHE A 458 3.20 2.53 16.47
C PHE A 458 3.45 4.00 16.80
N PHE A 459 4.69 4.45 16.68
CA PHE A 459 5.12 5.83 16.96
C PHE A 459 5.28 6.63 15.67
N PHE A 460 4.64 7.81 15.63
CA PHE A 460 4.55 8.64 14.43
C PHE A 460 4.45 10.13 14.76
N THR A 461 5.21 10.99 14.07
CA THR A 461 5.18 12.44 14.32
C THR A 461 4.16 13.22 13.49
N GLY A 462 3.43 12.55 12.58
CA GLY A 462 2.37 13.18 11.78
C GLY A 462 2.79 13.42 10.33
N LEU A 463 1.79 13.59 9.46
CA LEU A 463 2.04 13.95 8.06
C LEU A 463 2.50 15.41 7.95
N HIS A 464 3.27 15.72 6.91
CA HIS A 464 3.76 17.06 6.61
C HIS A 464 3.71 17.36 5.11
N SER A 465 3.90 18.63 4.74
CA SER A 465 3.76 19.08 3.34
C SER A 465 4.73 18.42 2.37
N ASP A 466 5.87 17.92 2.87
CA ASP A 466 6.89 17.22 2.09
C ASP A 466 6.63 15.71 1.91
N TYR A 467 5.62 15.13 2.58
CA TYR A 467 5.32 13.70 2.51
C TYR A 467 5.11 13.22 1.06
N HIS A 468 5.72 12.08 0.70
CA HIS A 468 5.68 11.52 -0.66
C HIS A 468 6.10 12.51 -1.76
N ARG A 469 7.06 13.41 -1.47
CA ARG A 469 7.59 14.38 -2.44
C ARG A 469 9.12 14.36 -2.49
N PRO A 470 9.74 14.84 -3.58
CA PRO A 470 11.20 15.03 -3.68
C PRO A 470 11.78 15.95 -2.61
N THR A 471 10.93 16.74 -1.96
CA THR A 471 11.30 17.71 -0.95
C THR A 471 11.36 17.12 0.45
N ASP A 472 11.08 15.82 0.63
CA ASP A 472 11.34 15.14 1.90
C ASP A 472 12.83 14.82 2.05
N THR A 473 13.59 15.84 2.46
CA THR A 473 15.05 15.83 2.51
C THR A 473 15.57 15.90 3.94
N TRP A 474 16.75 15.28 4.15
CA TRP A 474 17.37 15.12 5.46
C TRP A 474 17.61 16.43 6.22
N ASP A 475 17.79 17.55 5.52
CA ASP A 475 18.08 18.86 6.13
C ASP A 475 16.88 19.46 6.85
N LYS A 476 15.68 18.93 6.64
CA LYS A 476 14.45 19.46 7.22
C LYS A 476 13.96 18.71 8.46
N LEU A 477 14.62 17.62 8.86
CA LEU A 477 14.26 16.87 10.06
C LEU A 477 14.63 17.64 11.34
N ASN A 478 13.83 17.42 12.37
CA ASN A 478 14.10 17.87 13.74
C ASN A 478 14.81 16.76 14.52
N TYR A 479 16.13 16.61 14.32
CA TYR A 479 16.91 15.54 14.96
C TYR A 479 16.94 15.58 16.49
N ALA A 480 16.83 16.77 17.10
CA ALA A 480 16.69 16.88 18.54
C ALA A 480 15.32 16.35 19.02
N GLY A 481 14.26 16.61 18.25
CA GLY A 481 12.94 16.03 18.48
C GLY A 481 12.92 14.51 18.26
N GLU A 482 13.55 14.03 17.19
CA GLU A 482 13.72 12.60 16.90
C GLU A 482 14.45 11.87 18.03
N ALA A 483 15.55 12.45 18.54
CA ALA A 483 16.28 11.93 19.69
C ALA A 483 15.37 11.81 20.94
N ARG A 484 14.56 12.84 21.23
CA ARG A 484 13.59 12.78 22.35
C ARG A 484 12.55 11.68 22.17
N VAL A 485 12.03 11.49 20.94
CA VAL A 485 11.10 10.39 20.63
C VAL A 485 11.78 9.06 20.89
N LEU A 486 13.04 8.91 20.45
CA LEU A 486 13.78 7.67 20.61
C LEU A 486 14.08 7.33 22.07
N GLU A 487 14.41 8.34 22.89
CA GLU A 487 14.58 8.19 24.34
C GLU A 487 13.29 7.69 25.01
N LEU A 488 12.12 8.25 24.63
CA LEU A 488 10.83 7.76 25.12
C LEU A 488 10.60 6.30 24.69
N VAL A 489 10.83 5.98 23.42
CA VAL A 489 10.67 4.61 22.90
C VAL A 489 11.61 3.64 23.63
N GLN A 490 12.86 4.03 23.89
CA GLN A 490 13.81 3.22 24.66
C GLN A 490 13.26 2.90 26.05
N HIS A 491 12.76 3.89 26.79
CA HIS A 491 12.17 3.66 28.11
C HIS A 491 10.92 2.76 28.06
N VAL A 492 10.11 2.86 26.98
CA VAL A 492 8.99 1.95 26.76
C VAL A 492 9.49 0.50 26.57
N ILE A 493 10.52 0.30 25.74
CA ILE A 493 11.12 -1.03 25.49
C ILE A 493 11.69 -1.62 26.77
N GLU A 494 12.46 -0.84 27.53
CA GLU A 494 13.05 -1.25 28.81
C GLU A 494 11.97 -1.65 29.81
N SER A 495 10.88 -0.86 29.89
CA SER A 495 9.74 -1.15 30.75
C SER A 495 9.03 -2.44 30.35
N ILE A 496 8.80 -2.66 29.05
CA ILE A 496 8.22 -3.91 28.53
C ILE A 496 9.14 -5.09 28.85
N ALA A 497 10.44 -4.93 28.63
CA ALA A 497 11.44 -5.96 28.89
C ALA A 497 11.54 -6.33 30.37
N ALA A 498 11.19 -5.42 31.28
CA ALA A 498 11.16 -5.64 32.73
C ALA A 498 9.81 -6.15 33.27
N LEU A 499 8.76 -6.26 32.45
CA LEU A 499 7.45 -6.73 32.93
C LEU A 499 7.54 -8.14 33.52
N PRO A 500 6.95 -8.38 34.71
CA PRO A 500 6.99 -9.70 35.36
C PRO A 500 6.13 -10.75 34.65
N VAL A 501 5.18 -10.30 33.83
CA VAL A 501 4.27 -11.14 33.05
C VAL A 501 4.16 -10.60 31.64
N ARG A 502 3.90 -11.50 30.69
CA ARG A 502 3.65 -11.14 29.30
C ARG A 502 2.46 -10.16 29.19
N PRO A 503 2.57 -9.08 28.37
CA PRO A 503 1.43 -8.24 28.04
C PRO A 503 0.29 -9.04 27.41
N ALA A 504 -0.92 -8.89 27.95
CA ALA A 504 -2.10 -9.51 27.37
C ALA A 504 -2.49 -8.80 26.06
N PHE A 505 -2.84 -9.57 25.04
CA PHE A 505 -3.42 -9.02 23.82
C PHE A 505 -4.90 -8.73 23.99
N THR A 506 -5.30 -7.52 23.60
CA THR A 506 -6.69 -7.12 23.51
C THR A 506 -7.01 -6.83 22.05
N LYS A 507 -7.96 -7.55 21.48
CA LYS A 507 -8.52 -7.20 20.16
C LYS A 507 -9.44 -6.00 20.36
N VAL A 508 -9.04 -4.85 19.83
CA VAL A 508 -9.87 -3.64 19.85
C VAL A 508 -10.90 -3.76 18.74
N ALA A 509 -12.16 -3.50 19.07
CA ALA A 509 -13.17 -3.27 18.04
C ALA A 509 -12.79 -1.98 17.31
N THR A 510 -12.30 -2.12 16.07
CA THR A 510 -11.97 -1.02 15.13
C THR A 510 -12.92 0.17 15.34
N ALA A 511 -12.44 1.22 16.01
CA ALA A 511 -13.04 2.54 15.91
C ALA A 511 -12.61 3.04 14.54
N GLN A 512 -13.56 3.20 13.62
CA GLN A 512 -13.27 3.60 12.25
C GLN A 512 -12.44 4.88 12.23
N GLN A 513 -11.14 4.76 11.95
CA GLN A 513 -10.40 5.89 11.46
C GLN A 513 -10.90 6.17 10.04
N HIS A 514 -11.37 7.40 9.86
CA HIS A 514 -11.65 7.99 8.57
C HIS A 514 -10.41 7.87 7.67
N THR A 515 -10.35 6.81 6.88
CA THR A 515 -9.59 6.85 5.63
C THR A 515 -10.24 7.95 4.81
N THR A 516 -9.48 9.01 4.53
CA THR A 516 -9.80 10.01 3.51
C THR A 516 -9.70 9.38 2.12
N THR A 517 -10.57 8.41 1.87
CA THR A 517 -10.98 7.94 0.55
C THR A 517 -12.50 7.92 0.60
N GLY A 518 -13.15 8.78 -0.19
CA GLY A 518 -14.60 8.94 -0.13
C GLY A 518 -15.38 7.62 -0.21
N SER A 519 -16.43 7.57 0.63
CA SER A 519 -17.69 6.82 0.47
C SER A 519 -17.66 5.29 0.39
N VAL A 520 -17.30 4.59 1.47
CA VAL A 520 -17.79 3.21 1.66
C VAL A 520 -18.95 3.25 2.66
N LYS A 521 -20.16 2.92 2.19
CA LYS A 521 -21.42 3.00 2.95
C LYS A 521 -21.73 1.76 3.78
N VAL A 522 -20.99 0.67 3.57
CA VAL A 522 -21.21 -0.60 4.27
C VAL A 522 -19.93 -1.28 4.71
N ARG A 523 -20.04 -2.20 5.66
CA ARG A 523 -18.99 -3.10 6.10
C ARG A 523 -19.39 -4.55 5.88
N LEU A 524 -18.43 -5.38 5.46
CA LEU A 524 -18.52 -6.84 5.52
C LEU A 524 -17.77 -7.36 6.76
N GLY A 525 -16.64 -6.75 7.12
CA GLY A 525 -15.86 -7.10 8.31
C GLY A 525 -14.97 -8.33 8.14
N VAL A 526 -14.35 -8.47 6.96
CA VAL A 526 -13.24 -9.39 6.74
C VAL A 526 -11.91 -8.70 7.04
N ILE A 527 -10.92 -9.48 7.43
CA ILE A 527 -9.54 -9.03 7.60
C ILE A 527 -8.79 -9.44 6.32
N PRO A 528 -8.29 -8.47 5.53
CA PRO A 528 -7.55 -8.77 4.32
C PRO A 528 -6.31 -9.62 4.57
N ASP A 529 -6.07 -10.58 3.69
CA ASP A 529 -4.71 -11.00 3.41
C ASP A 529 -4.21 -10.16 2.24
N TYR A 530 -3.19 -9.34 2.48
CA TYR A 530 -2.62 -8.45 1.46
C TYR A 530 -1.66 -9.17 0.51
N ALA A 531 -1.38 -10.45 0.74
CA ALA A 531 -0.66 -11.27 -0.22
C ALA A 531 -1.57 -11.65 -1.40
N ASP A 532 -1.08 -11.43 -2.62
CA ASP A 532 -1.76 -11.85 -3.84
C ASP A 532 -2.00 -13.37 -3.85
N HIS A 533 -3.21 -13.80 -4.24
CA HIS A 533 -3.59 -15.21 -4.30
C HIS A 533 -4.25 -15.53 -5.66
N PRO A 534 -3.76 -16.54 -6.42
CA PRO A 534 -4.14 -16.73 -7.82
C PRO A 534 -5.62 -17.10 -8.03
N LYS A 535 -6.28 -17.67 -7.01
CA LYS A 535 -7.67 -18.15 -7.10
C LYS A 535 -8.73 -17.11 -6.71
N GLY A 536 -8.38 -16.02 -6.02
CA GLY A 536 -9.33 -15.07 -5.45
C GLY A 536 -8.72 -14.20 -4.36
N PHE A 537 -9.53 -13.46 -3.61
CA PHE A 537 -9.06 -12.66 -2.49
C PHE A 537 -9.06 -13.48 -1.19
N ARG A 538 -7.87 -13.81 -0.68
CA ARG A 538 -7.74 -14.53 0.60
C ARG A 538 -7.99 -13.59 1.77
N ILE A 539 -8.64 -14.10 2.82
CA ILE A 539 -8.83 -13.39 4.07
C ILE A 539 -7.99 -14.02 5.17
N SER A 540 -7.29 -13.18 5.93
CA SER A 540 -6.50 -13.59 7.09
C SER A 540 -7.35 -13.71 8.35
N GLY A 541 -8.65 -13.40 8.26
CA GLY A 541 -9.61 -13.58 9.34
C GLY A 541 -10.91 -12.84 9.12
N VAL A 542 -11.77 -12.88 10.14
CA VAL A 542 -13.03 -12.12 10.20
C VAL A 542 -13.10 -11.32 11.49
N ILE A 543 -13.75 -10.16 11.43
CA ILE A 543 -14.03 -9.31 12.58
C ILE A 543 -15.19 -9.92 13.37
N GLU A 544 -15.09 -9.98 14.69
CA GLU A 544 -16.14 -10.54 15.54
C GLU A 544 -17.41 -9.66 15.50
N GLY A 545 -18.58 -10.30 15.49
CA GLY A 545 -19.88 -9.64 15.35
C GLY A 545 -20.13 -9.04 13.97
N SER A 546 -19.24 -9.23 12.99
CA SER A 546 -19.40 -8.68 11.64
C SER A 546 -20.38 -9.47 10.78
N PRO A 547 -20.90 -8.88 9.69
CA PRO A 547 -21.61 -9.60 8.64
C PRO A 547 -20.84 -10.84 8.13
N ALA A 548 -19.52 -10.72 7.95
CA ALA A 548 -18.68 -11.81 7.49
C ALA A 548 -18.71 -13.01 8.44
N GLN A 549 -18.52 -12.77 9.73
CA GLN A 549 -18.54 -13.84 10.73
C GLN A 549 -19.91 -14.50 10.80
N ARG A 550 -21.00 -13.72 10.79
CA ARG A 550 -22.38 -14.26 10.81
C ARG A 550 -22.72 -15.05 9.55
N ALA A 551 -22.18 -14.64 8.40
CA ALA A 551 -22.29 -15.37 7.15
C ALA A 551 -21.49 -16.68 7.15
N GLY A 552 -20.59 -16.89 8.11
CA GLY A 552 -19.77 -18.11 8.23
C GLY A 552 -18.44 -18.07 7.48
N LEU A 553 -17.95 -16.88 7.12
CA LEU A 553 -16.57 -16.69 6.64
C LEU A 553 -15.57 -17.02 7.77
N ARG A 554 -14.43 -17.60 7.38
CA ARG A 554 -13.38 -18.08 8.29
C ARG A 554 -12.02 -17.63 7.80
N GLU A 555 -11.05 -17.61 8.72
CA GLU A 555 -9.64 -17.44 8.36
C GLU A 555 -9.22 -18.47 7.30
N GLY A 556 -8.45 -18.00 6.31
CA GLY A 556 -7.96 -18.83 5.20
C GLY A 556 -8.95 -19.00 4.06
N ASP A 557 -10.20 -18.52 4.17
CA ASP A 557 -11.12 -18.52 3.04
C ASP A 557 -10.58 -17.64 1.90
N ILE A 558 -10.76 -18.11 0.66
CA ILE A 558 -10.48 -17.34 -0.55
C ILE A 558 -11.81 -16.92 -1.16
N ILE A 559 -12.17 -15.65 -1.03
CA ILE A 559 -13.37 -15.08 -1.63
C ILE A 559 -13.15 -14.99 -3.14
N VAL A 560 -13.95 -15.72 -3.90
CA VAL A 560 -13.87 -15.77 -5.37
C VAL A 560 -14.98 -14.99 -6.04
N GLN A 561 -16.11 -14.76 -5.35
CA GLN A 561 -17.25 -14.02 -5.88
C GLN A 561 -18.11 -13.42 -4.76
N ILE A 562 -18.66 -12.22 -4.98
CA ILE A 562 -19.73 -11.63 -4.18
C ILE A 562 -20.83 -11.12 -5.13
N GLY A 563 -22.05 -11.62 -4.96
CA GLY A 563 -23.15 -11.42 -5.89
C GLY A 563 -22.75 -11.85 -7.30
N THR A 564 -22.80 -10.93 -8.25
CA THR A 564 -22.36 -11.14 -9.65
C THR A 564 -20.90 -10.76 -9.89
N THR A 565 -20.20 -10.22 -8.88
CA THR A 565 -18.82 -9.71 -9.03
C THR A 565 -17.81 -10.79 -8.66
N ALA A 566 -16.92 -11.15 -9.59
CA ALA A 566 -15.75 -11.96 -9.27
C ALA A 566 -14.75 -11.17 -8.41
N ILE A 567 -14.26 -11.77 -7.32
CA ILE A 567 -13.34 -11.14 -6.38
C ILE A 567 -11.97 -11.78 -6.53
N ARG A 568 -10.98 -10.99 -6.95
CA ARG A 568 -9.59 -11.45 -7.11
C ARG A 568 -8.59 -10.68 -6.26
N SER A 569 -9.00 -9.51 -5.75
CA SER A 569 -8.16 -8.63 -4.94
C SER A 569 -8.97 -7.90 -3.88
N ILE A 570 -8.28 -7.28 -2.92
CA ILE A 570 -8.90 -6.39 -1.94
C ILE A 570 -9.67 -5.25 -2.60
N TYR A 571 -9.21 -4.77 -3.77
CA TYR A 571 -9.88 -3.68 -4.48
C TYR A 571 -11.20 -4.11 -5.10
N ASP A 572 -11.31 -5.36 -5.57
CA ASP A 572 -12.61 -5.90 -6.04
C ASP A 572 -13.60 -5.96 -4.87
N LEU A 573 -13.13 -6.37 -3.69
CA LEU A 573 -13.93 -6.35 -2.48
C LEU A 573 -14.33 -4.92 -2.10
N MET A 574 -13.39 -3.97 -2.02
CA MET A 574 -13.69 -2.57 -1.69
C MET A 574 -14.63 -1.93 -2.72
N ASP A 575 -14.50 -2.28 -3.99
CA ASP A 575 -15.40 -1.85 -5.05
C ASP A 575 -16.83 -2.39 -4.84
N VAL A 576 -16.98 -3.65 -4.39
CA VAL A 576 -18.29 -4.19 -3.96
C VAL A 576 -18.84 -3.46 -2.74
N LEU A 577 -18.03 -3.23 -1.72
CA LEU A 577 -18.47 -2.56 -0.50
C LEU A 577 -18.82 -1.09 -0.73
N SER A 578 -18.16 -0.41 -1.66
CA SER A 578 -18.48 0.99 -1.99
C SER A 578 -19.85 1.19 -2.65
N ARG A 579 -20.41 0.14 -3.26
CA ARG A 579 -21.69 0.18 -4.01
C ARG A 579 -22.86 -0.45 -3.25
N ALA A 580 -22.57 -1.24 -2.23
CA ALA A 580 -23.60 -1.89 -1.44
C ALA A 580 -24.27 -0.92 -0.46
N GLU A 581 -25.55 -1.15 -0.19
CA GLU A 581 -26.32 -0.37 0.79
C GLU A 581 -26.51 -1.15 2.11
N PRO A 582 -26.60 -0.47 3.27
CA PRO A 582 -26.88 -1.14 4.53
C PRO A 582 -28.19 -1.95 4.46
N GLY A 583 -28.12 -3.21 4.85
CA GLY A 583 -29.25 -4.16 4.78
C GLY A 583 -29.31 -4.96 3.48
N GLU A 584 -28.45 -4.68 2.50
CA GLU A 584 -28.35 -5.47 1.26
C GLU A 584 -27.72 -6.84 1.55
N GLU A 585 -28.40 -7.90 1.10
CA GLU A 585 -27.89 -9.27 1.18
C GLU A 585 -27.13 -9.65 -0.10
N ALA A 586 -25.95 -10.23 0.07
CA ALA A 586 -25.14 -10.73 -1.03
C ALA A 586 -24.73 -12.19 -0.81
N GLU A 587 -24.82 -12.98 -1.87
CA GLU A 587 -24.20 -14.31 -1.94
C GLU A 587 -22.68 -14.15 -2.04
N ILE A 588 -21.94 -14.88 -1.21
CA ILE A 588 -20.48 -14.89 -1.18
C ILE A 588 -20.01 -16.31 -1.45
N ILE A 589 -19.21 -16.48 -2.51
CA ILE A 589 -18.61 -17.75 -2.87
C ILE A 589 -17.15 -17.73 -2.42
N VAL A 590 -16.77 -18.73 -1.63
CA VAL A 590 -15.40 -18.91 -1.15
C VAL A 590 -14.84 -20.29 -1.51
N LEU A 591 -13.52 -20.37 -1.64
CA LEU A 591 -12.78 -21.64 -1.64
C LEU A 591 -12.18 -21.85 -0.24
N ARG A 592 -12.31 -23.08 0.28
CA ARG A 592 -11.91 -23.47 1.63
C ARG A 592 -11.14 -24.79 1.61
N GLY A 593 -10.38 -25.05 2.67
CA GLY A 593 -9.70 -26.33 2.90
C GLY A 593 -8.24 -26.34 2.44
N PRO A 594 -7.49 -27.39 2.79
CA PRO A 594 -6.02 -27.45 2.61
C PRO A 594 -5.57 -27.44 1.15
N ASN A 595 -6.45 -27.83 0.22
CA ASN A 595 -6.20 -27.81 -1.23
C ASN A 595 -6.85 -26.61 -1.94
N GLU A 596 -7.57 -25.75 -1.20
CA GLU A 596 -8.24 -24.54 -1.70
C GLU A 596 -9.16 -24.81 -2.91
N ASP A 597 -9.93 -25.89 -2.85
CA ASP A 597 -10.79 -26.40 -3.92
C ASP A 597 -12.25 -26.60 -3.46
N GLN A 598 -12.50 -26.62 -2.15
CA GLN A 598 -13.85 -26.76 -1.61
C GLN A 598 -14.62 -25.45 -1.79
N ARG A 599 -15.54 -25.42 -2.76
CA ARG A 599 -16.44 -24.30 -2.99
C ARG A 599 -17.54 -24.26 -1.92
N VAL A 600 -17.65 -23.14 -1.21
CA VAL A 600 -18.69 -22.89 -0.19
C VAL A 600 -19.45 -21.63 -0.58
N VAL A 601 -20.78 -21.68 -0.51
CA VAL A 601 -21.67 -20.54 -0.76
C VAL A 601 -22.22 -20.05 0.57
N LEU A 602 -22.07 -18.76 0.84
CA LEU A 602 -22.44 -18.08 2.07
C LEU A 602 -23.33 -16.88 1.73
N HIS A 603 -24.11 -16.39 2.69
CA HIS A 603 -24.93 -15.19 2.50
C HIS A 603 -24.65 -14.19 3.61
N ALA A 604 -24.31 -12.96 3.22
CA ALA A 604 -24.00 -11.88 4.16
C ALA A 604 -24.92 -10.68 3.92
N ILE A 605 -25.49 -10.16 5.00
CA ILE A 605 -26.22 -8.89 4.99
C ILE A 605 -25.25 -7.78 5.38
N PHE A 606 -24.94 -6.90 4.44
CA PHE A 606 -24.05 -5.77 4.67
C PHE A 606 -24.63 -4.81 5.72
N GLU A 607 -23.78 -4.27 6.58
CA GLU A 607 -24.18 -3.31 7.62
C GLU A 607 -23.56 -1.95 7.35
N ALA A 608 -24.16 -0.87 7.84
CA ALA A 608 -23.49 0.42 7.88
C ALA A 608 -22.17 0.33 8.70
N PRO A 609 -21.13 1.13 8.34
CA PRO A 609 -19.97 1.34 9.18
C PRO A 609 -20.44 1.80 10.57
N ARG A 610 -20.02 1.08 11.63
CA ARG A 610 -20.27 1.44 13.04
C ARG A 610 -19.31 2.47 13.58
#